data_AF-A0A6H1LKT5-F1
#
_entry.id   AF-A0A6H1LKT5-F1
#
_cell.length_a   1.000
_cell.length_b   1.000
_cell.length_c   1.000
_cell.angle_alpha   90.00
_cell.angle_beta   90.00
_cell.angle_gamma   90.00
#
_symmetry.space_group_name_H-M   'P 1'
#
loop_
_entity.id
_entity.type
_entity.pdbx_description
1 polymer ?
#
loop_
_entity_poly.entity_id
_entity_poly.type
_entity_poly.pdbx_seq_one_letter_code
_entity_poly.pdbx_strand_id
1 'polypeptide(L)'
;MTDGIHTEPSLSEGRTYRLILVCVGNGNARLTFTPASTGTETEVPCDQSVVQRRITVHKPVRIDVDGTKGSTGVIAWRIAII
;
A
#
# COMPACT_ATOMS: atom_id res chain seq x y z
N MET A 1 -15.08 -5.21 -7.27
CA MET A 1 -13.63 -5.05 -7.50
C MET A 1 -13.42 -3.57 -7.73
N THR A 2 -12.69 -2.92 -6.84
CA THR A 2 -12.28 -1.52 -6.97
C THR A 2 -11.01 -1.48 -7.80
N ASP A 3 -10.80 -0.41 -8.56
CA ASP A 3 -9.56 -0.24 -9.31
C ASP A 3 -8.40 0.02 -8.33
N GLY A 4 -7.30 -0.70 -8.49
CA GLY A 4 -6.22 -0.64 -7.51
C GLY A 4 -5.22 -1.78 -7.57
N ILE A 5 -4.36 -1.81 -6.56
CA ILE A 5 -3.43 -2.93 -6.30
C ILE A 5 -4.06 -3.80 -5.22
N HIS A 6 -4.21 -5.09 -5.50
CA HIS A 6 -4.72 -6.08 -4.55
C HIS A 6 -3.79 -7.28 -4.54
N THR A 7 -2.97 -7.42 -3.50
CA THR A 7 -1.87 -8.39 -3.48
C THR A 7 -1.67 -9.05 -2.12
N GLU A 8 -1.23 -10.30 -2.15
CA GLU A 8 -0.88 -11.10 -0.97
C GLU A 8 0.57 -11.58 -1.12
N PRO A 9 1.56 -10.71 -0.83
CA PRO A 9 2.97 -11.04 -1.03
C PRO A 9 3.45 -12.10 -0.03
N SER A 10 4.34 -12.98 -0.48
CA SER A 10 5.02 -13.95 0.38
C SER A 10 6.09 -13.26 1.25
N LEU A 11 5.67 -12.68 2.37
CA LEU A 11 6.55 -12.04 3.35
C LEU A 11 6.82 -12.98 4.52
N SER A 12 8.06 -13.03 4.99
CA SER A 12 8.41 -13.83 6.17
C SER A 12 7.78 -13.26 7.45
N GLU A 13 7.14 -14.13 8.22
CA GLU A 13 6.59 -13.83 9.54
C GLU A 13 7.69 -13.37 10.52
N GLY A 14 7.31 -12.48 11.44
CA GLY A 14 8.19 -11.88 12.44
C GLY A 14 9.11 -10.79 11.88
N ARG A 15 9.08 -10.53 10.56
CA ARG A 15 9.91 -9.49 9.94
C ARG A 15 9.17 -8.17 9.78
N THR A 16 9.96 -7.10 9.82
CA THR A 16 9.52 -5.75 9.49
C THR A 16 9.97 -5.41 8.07
N TYR A 17 9.10 -4.76 7.31
CA TYR A 17 9.41 -4.26 5.98
C TYR A 17 9.05 -2.79 5.83
N ARG A 18 9.60 -2.18 4.78
CA ARG A 18 9.21 -0.87 4.27
C ARG A 18 8.41 -1.06 2.99
N LEU A 19 7.15 -0.65 3.01
CA LEU A 19 6.33 -0.47 1.83
C LEU A 19 6.53 0.96 1.32
N ILE A 20 6.86 1.10 0.05
CA ILE A 20 7.08 2.39 -0.61
C ILE A 20 6.12 2.47 -1.79
N LEU A 21 5.32 3.53 -1.86
CA LEU A 21 4.35 3.78 -2.91
C LEU A 21 4.54 5.16 -3.53
N VAL A 22 4.23 5.25 -4.81
CA VAL A 22 4.09 6.50 -5.56
C VAL A 22 2.83 6.38 -6.41
N CYS A 23 1.97 7.39 -6.38
CA CYS A 23 0.88 7.53 -7.34
C CYS A 23 1.11 8.76 -8.22
N VAL A 24 0.86 8.61 -9.51
CA VAL A 24 0.97 9.69 -10.51
C VAL A 24 -0.37 9.85 -11.20
N GLY A 25 -0.98 11.04 -11.12
CA GLY A 25 -2.25 11.35 -11.77
C GLY A 25 -3.02 12.45 -11.06
N ASN A 26 -4.30 12.19 -10.76
CA ASN A 26 -5.18 13.12 -10.04
C ASN A 26 -5.95 12.37 -8.95
N GLY A 27 -6.24 13.05 -7.85
CA GLY A 27 -6.96 12.49 -6.70
C GLY A 27 -6.06 11.74 -5.73
N ASN A 28 -6.65 10.80 -5.00
CA ASN A 28 -5.96 10.01 -3.98
C ASN A 28 -6.22 8.51 -4.18
N ALA A 29 -5.33 7.69 -3.65
CA ALA A 29 -5.58 6.29 -3.37
C ALA A 29 -5.53 6.05 -1.86
N ARG A 30 -6.05 4.91 -1.42
CA ARG A 30 -6.10 4.51 -0.01
C ARG A 30 -5.44 3.16 0.17
N LEU A 31 -4.37 3.14 0.96
CA LEU A 31 -3.64 1.95 1.37
C LEU A 31 -4.28 1.37 2.63
N THR A 32 -4.65 0.09 2.56
CA THR A 32 -5.15 -0.70 3.70
C THR A 32 -4.41 -2.03 3.80
N PHE A 33 -4.51 -2.65 4.98
CA PHE A 33 -3.88 -3.92 5.28
C PHE A 33 -4.86 -4.88 5.93
N THR A 34 -4.78 -6.15 5.55
CA THR A 34 -5.43 -7.25 6.28
C THR A 34 -4.35 -8.25 6.70
N PRO A 35 -4.15 -8.50 8.02
CA PRO A 35 -4.85 -7.88 9.14
C PRO A 35 -4.45 -6.40 9.35
N ALA A 36 -5.36 -5.60 9.91
CA ALA A 36 -5.14 -4.19 10.19
C ALA A 36 -3.97 -3.92 11.17
N SER A 37 -3.59 -4.91 11.97
CA SER A 37 -2.41 -4.82 12.85
C SER A 37 -1.07 -4.79 12.09
N THR A 38 -1.08 -5.05 10.78
CA THR A 38 0.13 -5.05 9.95
C THR A 38 0.74 -3.66 9.78
N GLY A 39 -0.10 -2.63 9.68
CA GLY A 39 0.31 -1.27 9.38
C GLY A 39 -0.86 -0.30 9.45
N THR A 40 -0.55 0.99 9.37
CA THR A 40 -1.56 2.05 9.44
C THR A 40 -2.19 2.32 8.09
N GLU A 41 -3.52 2.36 8.03
CA GLU A 41 -4.25 2.88 6.86
C GLU A 41 -3.73 4.27 6.48
N THR A 42 -3.58 4.52 5.19
CA THR A 42 -2.88 5.73 4.72
C THR A 42 -3.45 6.21 3.39
N GLU A 43 -3.66 7.52 3.26
CA GLU A 43 -3.87 8.13 1.95
C GLU A 43 -2.56 8.23 1.16
N VAL A 44 -2.64 7.89 -0.11
CA VAL A 44 -1.56 7.97 -1.08
C VAL A 44 -1.96 9.01 -2.13
N PRO A 45 -1.47 10.26 -2.03
CA PRO A 45 -1.81 11.29 -3.00
C PRO A 45 -1.23 10.95 -4.37
N CYS A 46 -1.98 11.23 -5.43
CA CYS A 46 -1.56 11.02 -6.81
C CYS A 46 -0.80 12.22 -7.39
N ASP A 47 0.04 12.84 -6.58
CA ASP A 47 0.82 14.04 -6.89
C ASP A 47 2.32 13.77 -7.04
N GLN A 48 2.70 12.50 -7.22
CA GLN A 48 4.09 12.02 -7.31
C GLN A 48 4.84 12.01 -5.98
N SER A 49 4.18 12.30 -4.86
CA SER A 49 4.78 12.15 -3.54
C SER A 49 5.14 10.70 -3.23
N VAL A 50 6.25 10.51 -2.54
CA VAL A 50 6.69 9.19 -2.07
C VAL A 50 6.10 8.92 -0.68
N VAL A 51 5.18 7.97 -0.62
CA VAL A 51 4.62 7.48 0.64
C VAL A 51 5.39 6.26 1.12
N GLN A 52 5.82 6.29 2.39
CA GLN A 52 6.55 5.19 3.00
C GLN A 52 5.85 4.73 4.27
N ARG A 53 5.61 3.43 4.38
CA ARG A 53 5.04 2.82 5.57
C ARG A 53 5.87 1.65 6.05
N ARG A 54 6.10 1.62 7.35
CA ARG A 54 6.62 0.45 8.05
C ARG A 54 5.46 -0.53 8.22
N ILE A 55 5.71 -1.79 7.89
CA ILE A 55 4.76 -2.88 8.14
C ILE A 55 5.44 -3.99 8.94
N THR A 56 4.70 -4.61 9.85
CA THR A 56 5.18 -5.73 10.67
C THR A 56 4.33 -6.95 10.37
N VAL A 57 4.96 -8.03 9.92
CA VAL A 57 4.28 -9.23 9.44
C VAL A 57 4.18 -10.23 10.58
N HIS A 58 2.96 -10.45 11.09
CA HIS A 58 2.67 -11.48 12.10
C HIS A 58 1.83 -12.64 11.55
N LYS A 59 1.22 -12.44 10.38
CA LYS A 59 0.37 -13.39 9.66
C LYS A 59 0.52 -13.09 8.16
N PRO A 60 0.06 -13.95 7.24
CA PRO A 60 -0.06 -13.58 5.84
C PRO A 60 -0.78 -12.23 5.70
N VAL A 61 -0.20 -11.35 4.88
CA VAL A 61 -0.66 -9.98 4.72
C VAL A 61 -1.29 -9.83 3.35
N ARG A 62 -2.49 -9.28 3.32
CA ARG A 62 -3.08 -8.67 2.14
C ARG A 62 -2.83 -7.16 2.19
N ILE A 63 -2.39 -6.62 1.07
CA ILE A 63 -2.18 -5.19 0.85
C ILE A 63 -3.13 -4.78 -0.26
N ASP A 64 -4.00 -3.83 0.05
CA ASP A 64 -4.93 -3.26 -0.90
C ASP A 64 -4.65 -1.75 -1.03
N VAL A 65 -4.60 -1.26 -2.26
CA VAL A 65 -4.45 0.16 -2.58
C VAL A 65 -5.55 0.55 -3.56
N ASP A 66 -6.63 1.14 -3.04
CA ASP A 66 -7.81 1.49 -3.81
C ASP A 66 -7.75 2.93 -4.30
N GLY A 67 -8.04 3.17 -5.59
CA GLY A 67 -8.32 4.53 -6.06
C GLY A 67 -9.59 5.08 -5.39
N THR A 68 -9.54 6.31 -4.87
CA THR A 68 -10.76 6.97 -4.40
C THR A 68 -11.63 7.44 -5.57
N LYS A 69 -12.90 7.75 -5.30
CA LYS A 69 -13.86 8.12 -6.36
C LYS A 69 -13.37 9.34 -7.15
N GLY A 70 -13.25 9.20 -8.47
CA GLY A 70 -12.81 10.26 -9.38
C GLY A 70 -11.30 10.34 -9.57
N SER A 71 -10.51 9.50 -8.87
CA SER A 71 -9.08 9.42 -9.08
C SER A 71 -8.75 8.77 -10.43
N THR A 72 -7.67 9.25 -11.05
CA THR A 72 -7.11 8.70 -12.28
C THR A 72 -5.60 8.65 -12.15
N GLY A 73 -4.93 7.64 -12.72
CA GLY A 73 -3.48 7.56 -12.66
C GLY A 73 -2.91 6.16 -12.62
N VAL A 74 -1.64 6.08 -12.25
CA VAL A 74 -0.88 4.84 -12.10
C VAL A 74 -0.22 4.81 -10.73
N ILE A 75 -0.24 3.66 -10.08
CA ILE A 75 0.43 3.42 -8.80
C ILE A 75 1.60 2.46 -9.04
N ALA A 76 2.77 2.85 -8.55
CA ALA A 76 3.93 1.98 -8.44
C ALA A 76 4.23 1.71 -6.96
N TRP A 77 4.64 0.49 -6.66
CA TRP A 77 4.94 0.08 -5.30
C TRP A 77 6.14 -0.86 -5.25
N ARG A 78 6.82 -0.88 -4.11
CA ARG A 78 7.84 -1.87 -3.77
C ARG A 78 7.87 -2.16 -2.28
N ILE A 79 8.31 -3.37 -1.93
CA ILE A 79 8.61 -3.75 -0.56
C ILE A 79 10.11 -3.98 -0.43
N ALA A 80 10.71 -3.43 0.62
CA ALA A 80 12.09 -3.68 1.00
C ALA A 80 12.18 -4.13 2.45
N ILE A 81 13.11 -5.01 2.77
CA ILE A 81 13.41 -5.36 4.17
C ILE A 81 14.05 -4.16 4.89
N ILE A 82 13.79 -4.03 6.19
CA ILE A 82 14.42 -3.05 7.09
C ILE A 82 15.38 -3.78 8.02
#